data_AF-A0A7J7JX32-F1
#
_entry.id   AF-A0A7J7JX32-F1
#
_cell.length_a   1.000
_cell.length_b   1.000
_cell.length_c   1.000
_cell.angle_alpha   90.00
_cell.angle_beta   90.00
_cell.angle_gamma   90.00
#
_symmetry.space_group_name_H-M   'P 1'
#
loop_
_entity.id
_entity.type
_entity.pdbx_description
1 polymer ?
#
loop_
_entity_poly.entity_id
_entity_poly.type
_entity_poly.pdbx_seq_one_letter_code
_entity_poly.pdbx_strand_id
1 'polypeptide(L)'
;MDTLTQKLPGVAAYLDYLIITGKTEEEHWTNLTNLLSTLQKHCFRIRLDKCEFFKHSVEYLGNTIDKDGKRPTAASMAALSQLPRLQDFHQLQAFLGKVNYYGRFISNLTDKAAPLYNLLKNDTAFTWSNECEQAFT
;
A
#
# COMPACT_ATOMS: atom_id res chain seq x y z
N MET A 1 15.35 -10.25 2.84
CA MET A 1 14.55 -10.56 1.64
C MET A 1 14.84 -9.53 0.56
N ASP A 2 14.74 -8.23 0.91
CA ASP A 2 14.95 -7.11 -0.01
C ASP A 2 16.30 -7.10 -0.75
N THR A 3 17.41 -7.43 -0.07
CA THR A 3 18.74 -7.55 -0.70
C THR A 3 18.84 -8.70 -1.70
N LEU A 4 17.99 -9.72 -1.59
CA LEU A 4 17.96 -10.87 -2.51
C LEU A 4 17.15 -10.53 -3.77
N THR A 5 16.04 -9.82 -3.60
CA THR A 5 15.13 -9.48 -4.70
C THR A 5 15.56 -8.26 -5.50
N GLN A 6 16.36 -7.34 -4.92
CA GLN A 6 16.91 -6.18 -5.63
C GLN A 6 17.72 -6.53 -6.89
N LYS A 7 18.29 -7.73 -6.95
CA LYS A 7 19.08 -8.21 -8.10
C LYS A 7 18.24 -8.94 -9.14
N LEU A 8 16.95 -9.15 -8.89
CA LEU A 8 16.06 -9.89 -9.76
C LEU A 8 15.14 -8.93 -10.52
N PRO A 9 15.13 -8.95 -11.87
CA PRO A 9 14.23 -8.12 -12.64
C PRO A 9 12.77 -8.52 -12.39
N GLY A 10 11.89 -7.52 -12.31
CA GLY A 10 10.45 -7.76 -12.14
C GLY A 10 10.07 -8.37 -10.78
N VAL A 11 10.96 -8.40 -9.79
CA VAL A 11 10.66 -8.91 -8.45
C VAL A 11 10.74 -7.78 -7.43
N ALA A 12 9.74 -7.69 -6.55
CA ALA A 12 9.82 -6.87 -5.37
C ALA A 12 9.48 -7.68 -4.12
N ALA A 13 10.12 -7.31 -3.01
CA ALA A 13 9.83 -7.85 -1.69
C ALA A 13 9.49 -6.70 -0.75
N TYR A 14 8.62 -7.00 0.22
CA TYR A 14 8.44 -6.18 1.40
C TYR A 14 8.17 -7.11 2.57
N LEU A 15 9.13 -7.18 3.49
CA LEU A 15 9.13 -8.15 4.60
C LEU A 15 8.99 -9.59 4.06
N ASP A 16 7.87 -10.25 4.36
CA ASP A 16 7.52 -11.61 3.96
C ASP A 16 6.68 -11.68 2.67
N TYR A 17 6.25 -10.53 2.14
CA TYR A 17 5.49 -10.45 0.90
C TYR A 17 6.42 -10.37 -0.31
N LEU A 18 6.13 -11.17 -1.33
CA LEU A 18 6.81 -11.16 -2.62
C LEU A 18 5.81 -10.87 -3.72
N ILE A 19 6.24 -10.11 -4.72
CA ILE A 19 5.51 -9.94 -5.97
C ILE A 19 6.46 -10.09 -7.14
N ILE A 20 5.96 -10.74 -8.20
CA ILE A 20 6.68 -10.98 -9.44
C ILE A 20 5.83 -10.44 -10.57
N THR A 21 6.45 -9.71 -11.49
CA THR A 21 5.82 -9.14 -12.68
C THR A 21 6.68 -9.41 -13.90
N GLY A 22 6.08 -9.32 -15.07
CA GLY A 22 6.74 -9.44 -16.38
C GLY A 22 5.86 -8.80 -17.44
N LYS A 23 6.46 -8.24 -18.50
CA LYS A 23 5.70 -7.63 -19.59
C LYS A 23 5.09 -8.69 -20.52
N THR A 24 5.74 -9.86 -20.61
CA THR A 24 5.28 -11.03 -21.35
C THR A 24 5.22 -12.25 -20.43
N GLU A 25 4.48 -13.28 -20.85
CA GLU A 25 4.42 -14.55 -20.11
C GLU A 25 5.79 -15.22 -19.98
N GLU A 26 6.60 -15.15 -21.04
CA GLU A 26 7.97 -15.68 -21.08
C GLU A 26 8.89 -14.96 -20.07
N GLU A 27 8.80 -13.63 -20.02
CA GLU A 27 9.55 -12.82 -19.05
C GLU A 27 9.08 -13.14 -17.63
N HIS A 28 7.77 -13.23 -17.41
CA HIS A 28 7.21 -13.56 -16.10
C HIS A 28 7.65 -14.95 -15.62
N TRP A 29 7.63 -15.95 -16.51
CA TRP A 29 8.10 -17.31 -16.21
C TRP A 29 9.60 -17.35 -15.86
N THR A 30 10.40 -16.58 -16.60
CA THR A 30 11.84 -16.45 -16.34
C THR A 30 12.09 -15.82 -14.97
N ASN A 31 11.38 -14.73 -14.65
CA ASN A 31 11.48 -14.04 -13.36
C ASN A 31 11.06 -14.96 -12.19
N LEU A 32 9.98 -15.72 -12.36
CA LEU A 32 9.53 -16.71 -11.39
C LEU A 32 10.59 -17.79 -11.14
N THR A 33 11.14 -18.36 -12.20
CA THR A 33 12.16 -19.43 -12.11
C THR A 33 13.42 -18.93 -11.40
N ASN A 34 13.85 -17.70 -11.71
CA ASN A 34 14.99 -17.06 -11.07
C ASN A 34 14.75 -16.79 -9.58
N LEU A 35 13.54 -16.32 -9.22
CA LEU A 35 13.18 -16.12 -7.82
C LEU A 35 13.18 -17.44 -7.04
N LEU A 36 12.50 -18.47 -7.53
CA LEU A 36 12.42 -19.76 -6.86
C LEU A 36 13.81 -20.38 -6.67
N SER A 37 14.66 -20.31 -7.70
CA SER A 37 16.06 -20.76 -7.63
C SER A 37 16.86 -20.00 -6.57
N THR A 38 16.65 -18.69 -6.46
CA THR A 38 17.33 -17.85 -5.47
C THR A 38 16.85 -18.17 -4.05
N LEU A 39 15.53 -18.31 -3.86
CA LEU A 39 14.96 -18.68 -2.57
C LEU A 39 15.46 -20.05 -2.11
N GLN A 40 15.52 -21.03 -3.01
CA GLN A 40 16.07 -22.35 -2.73
C GLN A 40 17.55 -22.30 -2.30
N LYS A 41 18.37 -21.53 -3.02
CA LYS A 41 19.81 -21.35 -2.68
C LYS A 41 20.03 -20.76 -1.29
N HIS A 42 19.12 -19.91 -0.84
CA HIS A 42 19.17 -19.28 0.48
C HIS A 42 18.29 -19.98 1.53
N CYS A 43 17.82 -21.20 1.25
CA CYS A 43 17.01 -22.01 2.16
C CYS A 43 15.69 -21.35 2.62
N PHE A 44 15.14 -20.42 1.83
CA PHE A 44 13.80 -19.88 2.07
C PHE A 44 12.74 -20.89 1.62
N ARG A 45 11.65 -20.96 2.38
CA ARG A 45 10.47 -21.77 2.05
C ARG A 45 9.26 -20.88 1.80
N ILE A 46 8.47 -21.24 0.81
CA ILE A 46 7.25 -20.54 0.45
C ILE A 46 6.06 -21.44 0.81
N ARG A 47 5.00 -20.83 1.33
CA ARG A 47 3.72 -21.49 1.60
C ARG A 47 2.87 -21.48 0.32
N LEU A 48 2.78 -22.63 -0.34
CA LEU A 48 2.08 -22.76 -1.62
C LEU A 48 0.59 -22.40 -1.53
N ASP A 49 -0.05 -22.67 -0.39
CA ASP A 49 -1.45 -22.33 -0.10
C ASP A 49 -1.73 -20.82 -0.10
N LYS A 50 -0.70 -19.99 0.07
CA LYS A 50 -0.78 -18.52 0.05
C LYS A 50 -0.25 -17.91 -1.24
N CYS A 51 0.15 -18.73 -2.20
CA CYS A 51 0.68 -18.24 -3.47
C CYS A 51 -0.42 -18.13 -4.51
N GLU A 52 -0.38 -17.01 -5.23
CA GLU A 52 -1.18 -16.80 -6.43
C GLU A 52 -0.24 -16.72 -7.63
N PHE A 53 -0.49 -17.53 -8.64
CA PHE A 53 0.33 -17.59 -9.85
C PHE A 53 -0.49 -17.22 -11.08
N PHE A 54 0.17 -16.59 -12.07
CA PHE A 54 -0.38 -16.28 -13.40
C PHE A 54 -1.72 -15.53 -13.37
N LYS A 55 -1.89 -14.62 -12.41
CA LYS A 55 -3.05 -13.75 -12.33
C LYS A 55 -2.79 -12.46 -13.11
N HIS A 56 -3.80 -12.00 -13.87
CA HIS A 56 -3.75 -10.68 -14.50
C HIS A 56 -3.86 -9.52 -13.51
N SER A 57 -4.38 -9.78 -12.31
CA SER A 57 -4.49 -8.83 -11.22
C SER A 57 -4.26 -9.53 -9.89
N VAL A 58 -3.48 -8.91 -9.00
CA VAL A 58 -3.16 -9.42 -7.67
C VAL A 58 -3.31 -8.33 -6.62
N GLU A 59 -3.65 -8.72 -5.39
CA GLU A 59 -3.59 -7.83 -4.24
C GLU A 59 -2.24 -7.93 -3.53
N TYR A 60 -1.58 -6.78 -3.35
CA TYR A 60 -0.28 -6.69 -2.71
C TYR A 60 -0.21 -5.44 -1.82
N LEU A 61 -0.02 -5.66 -0.51
CA LEU A 61 0.07 -4.60 0.50
C LEU A 61 -1.11 -3.60 0.45
N GLY A 62 -2.35 -4.09 0.36
CA GLY A 62 -3.54 -3.23 0.30
C GLY A 62 -3.68 -2.43 -1.00
N ASN A 63 -2.99 -2.86 -2.07
CA ASN A 63 -3.15 -2.33 -3.41
C ASN A 63 -3.47 -3.45 -4.39
N THR A 64 -4.35 -3.18 -5.35
CA THR A 64 -4.52 -4.00 -6.54
C THR A 64 -3.47 -3.60 -7.57
N ILE A 65 -2.76 -4.58 -8.13
CA ILE A 65 -1.77 -4.40 -9.19
C ILE A 65 -2.23 -5.17 -10.42
N ASP A 66 -2.30 -4.51 -11.57
CA ASP A 66 -2.65 -5.10 -12.85
C ASP A 66 -1.96 -4.36 -14.02
N LYS A 67 -2.40 -4.65 -15.25
CA LYS A 67 -1.88 -4.02 -16.47
C LYS A 67 -1.97 -2.49 -16.49
N ASP A 68 -2.94 -1.91 -15.79
CA ASP A 68 -3.19 -0.46 -15.76
C ASP A 68 -2.38 0.23 -14.65
N GLY A 69 -1.71 -0.57 -13.80
CA GLY A 69 -0.78 -0.12 -12.79
C GLY A 69 -1.21 -0.53 -11.39
N LYS A 70 -0.89 0.34 -10.41
CA LYS A 70 -1.13 0.11 -8.99
C LYS A 70 -2.25 1.04 -8.52
N ARG A 71 -3.25 0.50 -7.81
CA ARG A 71 -4.34 1.27 -7.19
C ARG A 71 -4.72 0.73 -5.81
N PRO A 72 -5.26 1.55 -4.89
CA PRO A 72 -5.78 1.05 -3.61
C PRO A 72 -6.85 -0.03 -3.83
N THR A 73 -6.91 -1.04 -2.96
CA THR A 73 -8.00 -2.04 -3.04
C THR A 73 -9.34 -1.42 -2.64
N ALA A 74 -10.44 -1.98 -3.16
CA ALA A 74 -11.80 -1.54 -2.80
C ALA A 74 -12.04 -1.61 -1.28
N ALA A 75 -11.53 -2.66 -0.62
CA ALA A 75 -11.59 -2.80 0.83
C ALA A 75 -10.85 -1.68 1.57
N SER A 76 -9.68 -1.29 1.08
CA SER A 76 -8.90 -0.19 1.68
C SER A 76 -9.60 1.16 1.53
N MET A 77 -10.23 1.40 0.38
CA MET A 77 -11.03 2.61 0.13
C MET A 77 -12.30 2.62 0.97
N ALA A 78 -13.05 1.52 1.02
CA ALA A 78 -14.25 1.41 1.84
C ALA A 78 -13.96 1.64 3.32
N ALA A 79 -12.85 1.08 3.83
CA ALA A 79 -12.42 1.29 5.20
C ALA A 79 -12.03 2.74 5.52
N LEU A 80 -11.70 3.56 4.52
CA LEU A 80 -11.47 5.00 4.70
C LEU A 80 -12.78 5.78 4.60
N SER A 81 -13.63 5.48 3.62
CA SER A 81 -14.91 6.17 3.39
C SER A 81 -15.96 5.91 4.46
N GLN A 82 -15.87 4.78 5.18
CA GLN A 82 -16.81 4.41 6.25
C GLN A 82 -16.32 4.81 7.66
N LEU A 83 -15.16 5.49 7.76
CA LEU A 83 -14.68 5.94 9.06
C LEU A 83 -15.67 6.97 9.63
N PRO A 84 -16.09 6.81 10.90
CA PRO A 84 -16.84 7.86 11.56
C PRO A 84 -15.96 9.09 11.77
N ARG A 85 -16.59 10.23 12.06
CA ARG A 85 -15.89 11.45 12.47
C ARG A 85 -14.92 11.14 13.61
N LEU A 86 -13.67 11.54 13.41
CA LEU A 86 -12.57 11.28 14.34
C LEU A 86 -12.78 12.10 15.62
N GLN A 87 -12.65 11.45 16.77
CA GLN A 87 -13.00 12.07 18.06
C GLN A 87 -11.78 12.47 18.89
N ASP A 88 -10.59 11.98 18.53
CA ASP A 88 -9.38 12.24 19.28
C ASP A 88 -8.14 12.36 18.39
N PHE A 89 -7.06 12.84 19.00
CA PHE A 89 -5.77 13.05 18.36
C PHE A 89 -5.16 11.75 17.80
N HIS A 90 -5.32 10.62 18.50
CA HIS A 90 -4.74 9.34 18.08
C HIS A 90 -5.43 8.80 16.83
N GLN A 91 -6.76 8.88 16.78
CA GLN A 91 -7.56 8.53 15.62
C GLN A 91 -7.21 9.40 14.43
N LEU A 92 -7.04 10.71 14.64
CA LEU A 92 -6.61 11.65 13.61
C LEU A 92 -5.22 11.30 13.07
N GLN A 93 -4.26 11.03 13.94
CA GLN A 93 -2.90 10.67 13.55
C GLN A 93 -2.88 9.35 12.76
N ALA A 94 -3.63 8.34 13.19
CA ALA A 94 -3.75 7.06 12.49
C ALA A 94 -4.41 7.23 11.11
N PHE A 95 -5.47 8.03 11.02
CA PHE A 95 -6.13 8.37 9.76
C PHE A 95 -5.17 9.06 8.79
N LEU A 96 -4.50 10.13 9.23
CA LEU A 96 -3.56 10.86 8.39
C LEU A 96 -2.39 9.98 7.93
N GLY A 97 -1.90 9.08 8.78
CA GLY A 97 -0.92 8.06 8.38
C GLY A 97 -1.42 7.17 7.25
N LYS A 98 -2.68 6.71 7.34
CA LYS A 98 -3.30 5.84 6.33
C LYS A 98 -3.62 6.59 5.04
N VAL A 99 -4.09 7.84 5.11
CA VAL A 99 -4.32 8.69 3.93
C VAL A 99 -3.00 9.00 3.25
N ASN A 100 -1.95 9.31 4.01
CA ASN A 100 -0.62 9.59 3.47
C ASN A 100 -0.02 8.37 2.73
N TYR A 101 -0.28 7.15 3.21
CA TYR A 101 0.11 5.92 2.50
C TYR A 101 -0.44 5.88 1.06
N TYR A 102 -1.66 6.37 0.85
CA TYR A 102 -2.30 6.49 -0.46
C TYR A 102 -2.13 7.85 -1.13
N GLY A 103 -1.38 8.78 -0.53
CA GLY A 103 -1.30 10.17 -0.97
C GLY A 103 -0.82 10.36 -2.41
N ARG A 104 -0.03 9.42 -2.94
CA ARG A 104 0.38 9.41 -4.36
C ARG A 104 -0.80 9.38 -5.35
N PHE A 105 -1.97 8.90 -4.91
CA PHE A 105 -3.18 8.81 -5.71
C PHE A 105 -4.11 10.01 -5.52
N ILE A 106 -3.78 10.92 -4.58
CA ILE A 106 -4.62 12.05 -4.19
C ILE A 106 -3.90 13.34 -4.59
N SER A 107 -4.40 14.00 -5.63
CA SER A 107 -3.90 15.30 -6.03
C SER A 107 -4.13 16.34 -4.94
N ASN A 108 -3.08 17.12 -4.65
CA ASN A 108 -3.05 18.18 -3.64
C ASN A 108 -3.44 17.70 -2.24
N LEU A 109 -3.02 16.49 -1.84
CA LEU A 109 -3.31 15.95 -0.51
C LEU A 109 -2.85 16.90 0.60
N THR A 110 -1.65 17.48 0.50
CA THR A 110 -1.10 18.37 1.53
C THR A 110 -2.03 19.55 1.80
N ASP A 111 -2.54 20.19 0.75
CA ASP A 111 -3.44 21.34 0.87
C ASP A 111 -4.80 20.92 1.43
N LYS A 112 -5.35 19.80 0.93
CA LYS A 112 -6.64 19.25 1.39
C LYS A 112 -6.60 18.83 2.85
N ALA A 113 -5.51 18.21 3.30
CA ALA A 113 -5.34 17.74 4.66
C ALA A 113 -4.75 18.79 5.61
N ALA A 114 -4.45 20.00 5.13
CA ALA A 114 -3.86 21.07 5.96
C ALA A 114 -4.68 21.39 7.22
N PRO A 115 -6.03 21.49 7.17
CA PRO A 115 -6.85 21.70 8.38
C PRO A 115 -6.67 20.57 9.40
N LEU A 116 -6.57 19.33 8.93
CA LEU A 116 -6.36 18.15 9.77
C LEU A 116 -4.96 18.12 10.39
N TYR A 117 -3.91 18.47 9.64
CA TYR A 117 -2.56 18.59 10.19
C TYR A 117 -2.42 19.70 11.24
N ASN A 118 -3.22 20.78 11.14
CA ASN A 118 -3.22 21.83 12.15
C ASN A 118 -3.72 21.32 13.51
N LEU A 119 -4.68 20.40 13.55
CA LEU A 119 -5.16 19.77 14.78
C LEU A 119 -4.12 18.86 15.46
N LEU A 120 -3.04 18.48 14.74
CA LEU A 120 -1.95 17.69 15.31
C LEU A 120 -0.85 18.55 15.99
N LYS A 121 -0.96 19.87 15.96
CA LYS A 121 0.04 20.77 16.57
C LYS A 121 -0.17 20.82 18.10
N ASN A 122 0.94 20.77 18.85
CA ASN A 122 0.93 20.70 20.32
C ASN A 122 0.26 21.90 21.03
N ASP A 123 0.08 23.02 20.33
CA ASP A 123 -0.41 24.29 20.90
C ASP A 123 -1.90 24.57 20.64
N THR A 124 -2.65 23.60 20.08
CA THR A 124 -4.05 23.78 19.72
C THR A 124 -4.97 22.81 20.47
N ALA A 125 -6.02 23.34 21.10
CA ALA A 125 -7.13 22.51 21.58
C ALA A 125 -7.75 21.76 20.40
N PHE A 126 -8.00 20.46 20.54
CA PHE A 126 -8.62 19.63 19.51
C PHE A 126 -10.06 20.07 19.27
N THR A 127 -10.24 21.06 18.40
CA THR A 127 -11.54 21.64 18.06
C THR A 127 -11.83 21.32 16.61
N TRP A 128 -12.69 20.35 16.39
CA TRP A 128 -13.04 19.91 15.05
C TRP A 128 -13.94 20.93 14.35
N SER A 129 -13.36 21.71 13.44
CA SER A 129 -14.03 22.76 12.68
C SER A 129 -14.76 22.24 11.44
N ASN A 130 -15.58 23.07 10.80
CA ASN A 130 -16.21 22.76 9.52
C ASN A 130 -15.16 22.54 8.41
N GLU A 131 -14.03 23.23 8.45
CA GLU A 131 -12.91 23.03 7.53
C GLU A 131 -12.29 21.63 7.70
N CYS A 132 -12.22 21.13 8.94
CA CYS A 132 -11.77 19.76 9.22
C CYS A 132 -12.77 18.72 8.71
N GLU A 133 -14.08 18.97 8.85
CA GLU A 133 -15.11 18.09 8.30
C GLU A 133 -15.05 18.03 6.76
N GLN A 134 -14.86 19.17 6.11
CA GLN A 134 -14.70 19.26 4.65
C GLN A 134 -13.40 18.59 4.17
N ALA A 135 -12.33 18.66 4.95
CA ALA A 135 -11.07 17.98 4.63
C ALA A 135 -11.14 16.46 4.84
N PHE A 136 -12.00 16.00 5.75
CA PHE A 136 -12.18 14.59 6.08
C PHE A 136 -13.10 13.85 5.09
N THR A 137 -14.11 14.54 4.54
CA THR A 137 -15.12 13.99 3.62
C THR A 137 -14.69 14.05 2.16
#